data_AF-A0A9D0DI10-F1
#
_entry.id   AF-A0A9D0DI10-F1
#
_cell.length_a   1.000
_cell.length_b   1.000
_cell.length_c   1.000
_cell.angle_alpha   90.00
_cell.angle_beta   90.00
_cell.angle_gamma   90.00
#
_symmetry.space_group_name_H-M   'P 1'
#
loop_
_entity.id
_entity.type
_entity.pdbx_description
1 polymer ?
#
loop_
_entity_poly.entity_id
_entity_poly.type
_entity_poly.pdbx_seq_one_letter_code
_entity_poly.pdbx_strand_id
1 'polypeptide(L)'
;MARHMNPNRSTNKTIDAIDRKRERERRFMLRKARDNAEELAIALVQRLLDEHIIETNSEQAIREAMEKQLMTMGDMEEFDMQFKIAPIRTLTQDPNMVSLFITQFIIEDLIDNPHIQDVFGDDLDVYRAVDSILSRIRPK
;
A
#
# COMPACT_ATOMS: atom_id res chain seq x y z
N MET A 1 44.44 -9.24 24.23
CA MET A 1 43.02 -9.54 24.48
C MET A 1 42.26 -9.44 23.17
N ALA A 2 42.00 -10.58 22.52
CA ALA A 2 41.23 -10.60 21.28
C ALA A 2 39.77 -10.23 21.60
N ARG A 3 39.27 -9.13 21.01
CA ARG A 3 37.85 -8.81 21.02
C ARG A 3 37.12 -9.90 20.23
N HIS A 4 36.54 -10.85 20.95
CA HIS A 4 35.61 -11.82 20.37
C HIS A 4 34.36 -11.04 19.93
N MET A 5 34.36 -10.54 18.69
CA MET A 5 33.19 -9.95 18.06
C MET A 5 32.18 -11.08 17.88
N ASN A 6 31.18 -11.16 18.77
CA ASN A 6 30.09 -12.12 18.63
C ASN A 6 29.28 -11.76 17.38
N PRO A 7 29.24 -12.59 16.32
CA PRO A 7 28.54 -12.29 15.08
C PRO A 7 27.04 -12.05 15.29
N ASN A 8 26.45 -12.64 16.35
CA ASN A 8 25.04 -12.42 16.73
C ASN A 8 24.74 -10.98 17.16
N ARG A 9 25.74 -10.22 17.64
CA ARG A 9 25.50 -8.85 18.14
C ARG A 9 25.46 -7.83 17.00
N SER A 10 26.13 -8.10 15.88
CA SER A 10 26.05 -7.29 14.65
C SER A 10 24.82 -7.62 13.81
N THR A 11 24.39 -8.88 13.76
CA THR A 11 23.18 -9.30 13.04
C THR A 11 21.92 -8.75 13.70
N ASN A 12 21.78 -8.86 15.02
CA ASN A 12 20.62 -8.30 15.74
C ASN A 12 20.50 -6.79 15.57
N LYS A 13 21.60 -6.04 15.66
CA LYS A 13 21.58 -4.58 15.42
C LYS A 13 21.13 -4.20 14.02
N THR A 14 21.49 -5.03 13.03
CA THR A 14 21.12 -4.81 11.63
C THR A 14 19.62 -5.07 11.42
N ILE A 15 19.10 -6.17 11.99
CA ILE A 15 17.68 -6.51 11.98
C ILE A 15 16.87 -5.39 12.67
N ASP A 16 17.25 -4.99 13.88
CA ASP A 16 16.59 -3.91 14.62
C ASP A 16 16.60 -2.58 13.85
N ALA A 17 17.64 -2.31 13.06
CA ALA A 17 17.73 -1.11 12.25
C ALA A 17 16.79 -1.16 11.03
N ILE A 18 16.64 -2.32 10.41
CA ILE A 18 15.73 -2.57 9.30
C ILE A 18 14.28 -2.42 9.79
N ASP A 19 13.91 -3.06 10.89
CA ASP A 19 12.54 -2.99 11.43
C ASP A 19 12.16 -1.55 11.79
N ARG A 20 13.07 -0.83 12.46
CA ARG A 20 12.86 0.59 12.74
C ARG A 20 12.79 1.45 11.47
N LYS A 21 13.51 1.09 10.40
CA LYS A 21 13.40 1.80 9.11
C LYS A 21 12.02 1.57 8.49
N ARG A 22 11.57 0.32 8.41
CA ARG A 22 10.25 -0.06 7.89
C ARG A 22 9.13 0.62 8.68
N GLU A 23 9.21 0.63 10.00
CA GLU A 23 8.20 1.28 10.83
C GLU A 23 8.17 2.81 10.67
N ARG A 24 9.34 3.44 10.46
CA ARG A 24 9.39 4.88 10.15
C ARG A 24 8.79 5.17 8.77
N GLU A 25 9.13 4.37 7.78
CA GLU A 25 8.60 4.47 6.42
C GLU A 25 7.09 4.29 6.42
N ARG A 26 6.59 3.26 7.10
CA ARG A 26 5.16 2.98 7.26
C ARG A 26 4.40 4.19 7.80
N ARG A 27 4.83 4.71 8.94
CA ARG A 27 4.18 5.89 9.56
C ARG A 27 4.26 7.13 8.69
N PHE A 28 5.37 7.32 7.99
CA PHE A 28 5.52 8.42 7.04
C PHE A 28 4.53 8.29 5.89
N MET A 29 4.44 7.09 5.30
CA MET A 29 3.56 6.78 4.19
C MET A 29 2.09 6.94 4.55
N LEU A 30 1.65 6.42 5.70
CA LEU A 30 0.26 6.57 6.16
C LEU A 30 -0.12 8.03 6.35
N ARG A 31 0.75 8.83 6.97
CA ARG A 31 0.51 10.27 7.12
C ARG A 31 0.45 10.97 5.77
N LYS A 32 1.42 10.71 4.88
CA LYS A 32 1.46 11.33 3.56
C LYS A 32 0.29 10.94 2.67
N ALA A 33 -0.17 9.70 2.76
CA ALA A 33 -1.36 9.27 2.04
C ALA A 33 -2.61 10.05 2.50
N ARG A 34 -2.79 10.21 3.82
CA ARG A 34 -3.88 11.02 4.39
C ARG A 34 -3.78 12.49 4.01
N ASP A 35 -2.59 13.08 4.11
CA ASP A 35 -2.36 14.50 3.80
C ASP A 35 -2.65 14.86 2.33
N ASN A 36 -2.57 13.88 1.42
CA ASN A 36 -2.73 14.06 -0.03
C ASN A 36 -3.84 13.16 -0.59
N ALA A 37 -4.81 12.77 0.22
CA ALA A 37 -5.77 11.72 -0.12
C ALA A 37 -6.57 12.03 -1.40
N GLU A 38 -7.05 13.27 -1.55
CA GLU A 38 -7.79 13.73 -2.73
C GLU A 38 -6.94 13.62 -4.02
N GLU A 39 -5.73 14.20 -4.01
CA GLU A 39 -4.82 14.16 -5.17
C GLU A 39 -4.40 12.73 -5.53
N LEU A 40 -4.11 11.91 -4.51
CA LEU A 40 -3.75 10.51 -4.70
C LEU A 40 -4.93 9.68 -5.21
N ALA A 41 -6.15 9.92 -4.74
CA ALA A 41 -7.33 9.22 -5.22
C ALA A 41 -7.58 9.49 -6.71
N ILE A 42 -7.45 10.76 -7.13
CA ILE A 42 -7.54 11.14 -8.56
C ILE A 42 -6.47 10.39 -9.37
N ALA A 43 -5.20 10.45 -8.93
CA ALA A 43 -4.09 9.83 -9.66
C ALA A 43 -4.18 8.29 -9.70
N LEU A 44 -4.63 7.66 -8.61
CA LEU A 44 -4.83 6.21 -8.53
C LEU A 44 -5.96 5.76 -9.44
N VAL A 45 -7.14 6.39 -9.36
CA VAL A 45 -8.28 6.01 -10.20
C VAL A 45 -7.97 6.21 -11.68
N GLN A 46 -7.33 7.34 -12.04
CA GLN A 46 -6.89 7.56 -13.40
C GLN A 46 -5.92 6.47 -13.87
N ARG A 47 -4.93 6.11 -13.05
CA ARG A 47 -4.00 5.02 -13.37
C ARG A 47 -4.71 3.68 -13.57
N LEU A 48 -5.67 3.34 -12.72
CA LEU A 48 -6.42 2.08 -12.83
C LEU A 48 -7.27 2.02 -14.10
N LEU A 49 -7.83 3.16 -14.54
CA LEU A 49 -8.57 3.26 -15.81
C LEU A 49 -7.63 3.16 -17.02
N ASP A 50 -6.52 3.90 -17.00
CA ASP A 50 -5.55 3.92 -18.11
C ASP A 50 -4.95 2.52 -18.38
N GLU A 51 -4.63 1.78 -17.31
CA GLU A 51 -4.10 0.41 -17.39
C GLU A 51 -5.20 -0.65 -17.56
N HIS A 52 -6.47 -0.24 -17.69
CA HIS A 52 -7.64 -1.14 -17.82
C HIS A 52 -7.76 -2.15 -16.68
N ILE A 53 -7.38 -1.76 -15.46
CA ILE A 53 -7.51 -2.57 -14.24
C ILE A 53 -8.93 -2.51 -13.69
N ILE A 54 -9.64 -1.40 -13.87
CA ILE A 54 -11.04 -1.28 -13.47
C ILE A 54 -11.90 -0.80 -14.64
N GLU A 55 -13.13 -1.26 -14.67
CA GLU A 55 -14.22 -0.67 -15.45
C GLU A 55 -15.29 -0.16 -14.49
N THR A 56 -15.78 1.07 -14.71
CA THR A 56 -16.72 1.72 -13.79
C THR A 56 -17.75 2.56 -14.53
N ASN A 57 -18.96 2.59 -13.96
CA ASN A 57 -20.03 3.48 -14.42
C ASN A 57 -19.99 4.87 -13.76
N SER A 58 -19.10 5.10 -12.79
CA SER A 58 -18.98 6.37 -12.07
C SER A 58 -17.57 6.57 -11.51
N GLU A 59 -16.71 7.23 -12.29
CA GLU A 59 -15.36 7.58 -11.85
C GLU A 59 -15.35 8.40 -10.55
N GLN A 60 -16.31 9.32 -10.39
CA GLN A 60 -16.42 10.14 -9.19
C GLN A 60 -16.64 9.27 -7.94
N ALA A 61 -17.55 8.29 -8.00
CA ALA A 61 -17.84 7.44 -6.85
C ALA A 61 -16.62 6.58 -6.45
N ILE A 62 -15.83 6.12 -7.43
CA ILE A 62 -14.60 5.37 -7.17
C ILE A 62 -13.52 6.27 -6.56
N ARG A 63 -13.40 7.53 -7.03
CA ARG A 63 -12.48 8.51 -6.43
C ARG A 63 -12.84 8.79 -4.96
N GLU A 64 -14.12 9.00 -4.66
CA GLU A 64 -14.60 9.23 -3.28
C GLU A 64 -14.33 8.00 -2.38
N ALA A 65 -14.53 6.78 -2.89
CA ALA A 65 -14.22 5.55 -2.16
C ALA A 65 -12.72 5.40 -1.89
N MET A 66 -11.88 5.65 -2.91
CA MET A 66 -10.43 5.59 -2.80
C MET A 66 -9.88 6.65 -1.82
N GLU A 67 -10.38 7.89 -1.90
CA GLU A 67 -10.02 8.97 -1.00
C GLU A 67 -10.36 8.62 0.44
N LYS A 68 -11.59 8.15 0.67
CA LYS A 68 -12.03 7.70 2.00
C LYS A 68 -11.08 6.64 2.55
N GLN A 69 -10.69 5.66 1.73
CA GLN A 69 -9.78 4.60 2.16
C GLN A 69 -8.39 5.12 2.52
N LEU A 70 -7.84 6.06 1.73
CA LEU A 70 -6.57 6.71 2.00
C LEU A 70 -6.60 7.54 3.30
N MET A 71 -7.74 8.15 3.62
CA MET A 71 -7.93 8.91 4.85
C MET A 71 -8.02 8.02 6.09
N THR A 72 -8.74 6.89 6.01
CA THR A 72 -9.07 6.05 7.17
C THR A 72 -8.02 4.98 7.48
N MET A 73 -7.23 4.53 6.50
CA MET A 73 -6.26 3.44 6.73
C MET A 73 -5.21 3.78 7.80
N GLY A 74 -4.89 5.06 7.99
CA GLY A 74 -3.97 5.51 9.04
C GLY A 74 -4.51 5.35 10.46
N ASP A 75 -5.83 5.23 10.61
CA ASP A 75 -6.52 5.07 11.89
C ASP A 75 -6.75 3.59 12.25
N MET A 76 -6.42 2.66 11.35
CA MET A 76 -6.55 1.22 11.59
C MET A 76 -5.55 0.71 12.62
N GLU A 77 -5.96 -0.30 13.39
CA GLU A 77 -5.04 -1.03 14.25
C GLU A 77 -3.99 -1.76 13.39
N GLU A 78 -2.77 -1.85 13.94
CA GLU A 78 -1.66 -2.51 13.25
C GLU A 78 -2.00 -3.97 12.92
N PHE A 79 -2.71 -4.67 13.82
CA PHE A 79 -3.16 -6.04 13.58
C PHE A 79 -4.12 -6.13 12.38
N ASP A 80 -5.13 -5.27 12.31
CA ASP A 80 -6.11 -5.27 11.22
C ASP A 80 -5.45 -4.97 9.88
N MET A 81 -4.52 -4.02 9.86
CA MET A 81 -3.74 -3.68 8.68
C MET A 81 -2.89 -4.85 8.19
N GLN A 82 -2.19 -5.53 9.10
CA GLN A 82 -1.40 -6.73 8.79
C GLN A 82 -2.28 -7.90 8.34
N PHE A 83 -3.45 -8.07 8.97
CA PHE A 83 -4.40 -9.11 8.61
C PHE A 83 -4.97 -8.88 7.21
N LYS A 84 -5.36 -7.64 6.88
CA LYS A 84 -5.85 -7.25 5.56
C LYS A 84 -4.84 -7.59 4.47
N ILE A 85 -3.56 -7.20 4.62
CA ILE A 85 -2.53 -7.46 3.59
C ILE A 85 -1.97 -8.89 3.60
N ALA A 86 -2.34 -9.73 4.56
CA ALA A 86 -1.77 -11.06 4.73
C ALA A 86 -1.81 -11.94 3.46
N PRO A 87 -2.88 -11.93 2.63
CA PRO A 87 -2.96 -12.73 1.41
C PRO A 87 -1.87 -12.39 0.37
N ILE A 88 -1.52 -11.12 0.25
CA ILE A 88 -0.60 -10.61 -0.79
C ILE A 88 0.73 -10.09 -0.22
N ARG A 89 1.05 -10.36 1.05
CA ARG A 89 2.26 -9.84 1.72
C ARG A 89 3.59 -10.24 1.05
N THR A 90 3.59 -11.33 0.28
CA THR A 90 4.77 -11.85 -0.43
C THR A 90 4.72 -11.58 -1.94
N LEU A 91 3.84 -10.68 -2.39
CA LEU A 91 3.63 -10.38 -3.80
C LEU A 91 4.89 -9.83 -4.50
N THR A 92 5.76 -9.13 -3.77
CA THR A 92 7.07 -8.66 -4.25
C THR A 92 8.12 -8.68 -3.13
N GLN A 93 9.40 -8.51 -3.47
CA GLN A 93 10.52 -8.65 -2.53
C GLN A 93 10.62 -7.54 -1.47
N ASP A 94 10.30 -6.30 -1.84
CA ASP A 94 10.29 -5.15 -0.92
C ASP A 94 9.01 -4.33 -1.12
N PRO A 95 7.86 -4.85 -0.66
CA PRO A 95 6.58 -4.23 -0.92
C PRO A 95 6.43 -2.94 -0.12
N ASN A 96 5.86 -1.92 -0.76
CA ASN A 96 5.31 -0.76 -0.08
C ASN A 96 4.02 -1.19 0.61
N MET A 97 4.00 -1.17 1.94
CA MET A 97 2.86 -1.65 2.73
C MET A 97 1.57 -0.89 2.43
N VAL A 98 1.65 0.42 2.15
CA VAL A 98 0.47 1.21 1.77
C VAL A 98 -0.03 0.80 0.38
N SER A 99 0.89 0.50 -0.56
CA SER A 99 0.51 -0.05 -1.87
C SER A 99 -0.14 -1.42 -1.73
N LEU A 100 0.38 -2.31 -0.88
CA LEU A 100 -0.27 -3.61 -0.61
C LEU A 100 -1.68 -3.39 -0.05
N PHE A 101 -1.84 -2.48 0.90
CA PHE A 101 -3.13 -2.21 1.50
C PHE A 101 -4.16 -1.73 0.47
N ILE A 102 -3.79 -0.77 -0.39
CA ILE A 102 -4.67 -0.28 -1.46
C ILE A 102 -4.91 -1.36 -2.53
N THR A 103 -3.92 -2.18 -2.85
CA THR A 103 -4.09 -3.33 -3.74
C THR A 103 -5.14 -4.28 -3.19
N GLN A 104 -5.04 -4.65 -1.90
CA GLN A 104 -6.01 -5.52 -1.26
C GLN A 104 -7.41 -4.89 -1.25
N PHE A 105 -7.50 -3.60 -0.95
CA PHE A 105 -8.76 -2.87 -1.02
C PHE A 105 -9.40 -2.96 -2.42
N ILE A 106 -8.62 -2.82 -3.48
CA ILE A 106 -9.12 -2.91 -4.85
C ILE A 106 -9.68 -4.32 -5.16
N ILE A 107 -8.90 -5.37 -4.85
CA ILE A 107 -9.25 -6.74 -5.24
C ILE A 107 -10.30 -7.39 -4.32
N GLU A 108 -10.46 -6.91 -3.09
CA GLU A 108 -11.35 -7.52 -2.09
C GLU A 108 -12.59 -6.67 -1.77
N ASP A 109 -12.45 -5.33 -1.70
CA ASP A 109 -13.54 -4.46 -1.25
C ASP A 109 -14.15 -3.66 -2.41
N LEU A 110 -13.30 -3.11 -3.29
CA LEU A 110 -13.73 -2.25 -4.38
C LEU A 110 -14.47 -3.05 -5.46
N ILE A 111 -14.10 -4.31 -5.68
CA ILE A 111 -14.78 -5.21 -6.61
C ILE A 111 -16.29 -5.34 -6.33
N ASP A 112 -16.70 -5.22 -5.06
CA ASP A 112 -18.09 -5.28 -4.63
C ASP A 112 -18.79 -3.89 -4.61
N ASN A 113 -18.10 -2.82 -5.03
CA ASN A 113 -18.68 -1.50 -5.10
C ASN A 113 -19.75 -1.44 -6.21
N PRO A 114 -20.96 -0.89 -5.96
CA PRO A 114 -22.04 -0.81 -6.97
C PRO A 114 -21.69 -0.05 -8.26
N HIS A 115 -20.63 0.76 -8.23
CA HIS A 115 -20.15 1.52 -9.37
C HIS A 115 -19.01 0.82 -10.14
N ILE A 116 -18.46 -0.27 -9.62
CA ILE A 116 -17.55 -1.14 -10.36
C ILE A 116 -18.36 -2.07 -11.26
N GLN A 117 -17.95 -2.14 -12.52
CA GLN A 117 -18.48 -3.10 -13.49
C GLN A 117 -17.61 -4.35 -13.53
N ASP A 118 -16.28 -4.18 -13.50
CA ASP A 118 -15.32 -5.28 -13.47
C ASP A 118 -13.94 -4.82 -12.94
N VAL A 119 -13.14 -5.77 -12.47
CA VAL A 119 -11.74 -5.60 -12.05
C VAL A 119 -10.88 -6.64 -12.76
N PHE A 120 -9.87 -6.17 -13.48
CA PHE A 120 -8.99 -6.98 -14.34
C PHE A 120 -7.53 -6.96 -13.85
N GLY A 121 -6.75 -7.91 -14.38
CA GLY A 121 -5.33 -8.08 -14.07
C GLY A 121 -5.09 -9.07 -12.94
N ASP A 122 -3.83 -9.49 -12.78
CA ASP A 122 -3.42 -10.26 -11.61
C ASP A 122 -3.04 -9.33 -10.44
N ASP A 123 -2.89 -9.88 -9.23
CA ASP A 123 -2.52 -9.11 -8.03
C ASP A 123 -1.28 -8.25 -8.24
N LEU A 124 -0.30 -8.75 -9.02
CA LEU A 124 0.96 -8.07 -9.26
C LEU A 124 0.79 -6.88 -10.22
N ASP A 125 -0.07 -7.01 -11.23
CA ASP A 125 -0.43 -5.92 -12.14
C ASP A 125 -1.14 -4.79 -11.38
N VAL A 126 -2.12 -5.13 -10.53
CA VAL A 126 -2.81 -4.15 -9.67
C VAL A 126 -1.82 -3.47 -8.74
N TYR A 127 -0.95 -4.24 -8.08
CA TYR A 127 0.08 -3.69 -7.19
C TYR A 127 1.02 -2.74 -7.93
N ARG A 128 1.49 -3.10 -9.14
CA ARG A 128 2.40 -2.25 -9.93
C ARG A 128 1.75 -0.93 -10.31
N ALA A 129 0.48 -0.95 -10.72
CA ALA A 129 -0.25 0.26 -11.03
C ALA A 129 -0.38 1.17 -9.81
N VAL A 130 -0.80 0.61 -8.67
CA VAL A 130 -0.91 1.35 -7.40
C VAL A 130 0.44 1.90 -6.95
N ASP A 131 1.49 1.08 -6.96
CA ASP A 131 2.82 1.48 -6.48
C ASP A 131 3.48 2.49 -7.41
N SER A 132 3.15 2.54 -8.71
CA SER A 132 3.61 3.58 -9.63
C SER A 132 3.20 5.01 -9.21
N ILE A 133 2.13 5.11 -8.42
CA ILE A 133 1.63 6.37 -7.84
C ILE A 133 2.18 6.56 -6.43
N LEU A 134 2.01 5.57 -5.55
CA LEU A 134 2.36 5.71 -4.13
C LEU A 134 3.87 5.70 -3.86
N SER A 135 4.69 5.08 -4.71
CA SER A 135 6.15 5.13 -4.58
C SER A 135 6.70 6.56 -4.69
N ARG A 136 5.98 7.49 -5.32
CA ARG A 136 6.40 8.89 -5.47
C ARG A 136 6.44 9.66 -4.15
N ILE A 137 5.61 9.25 -3.19
CA ILE A 137 5.59 9.80 -1.83
C ILE A 137 6.44 8.98 -0.86
N ARG A 138 7.05 7.87 -1.30
CA ARG A 138 7.88 7.01 -0.46
C ARG A 138 9.20 7.71 -0.09
N PRO A 139 9.58 7.74 1.20
CA PRO A 139 10.84 8.33 1.60
C PRO A 139 12.01 7.50 1.05
N LYS A 140 13.03 8.17 0.50
CA LYS A 140 14.23 7.54 -0.07
C LYS A 140 15.20 7.06 1.01
#